data_AF-A0A7V6M2H0-F1
#
_entry.id   AF-A0A7V6M2H0-F1
#
_cell.length_a   1.000
_cell.length_b   1.000
_cell.length_c   1.000
_cell.angle_alpha   90.00
_cell.angle_beta   90.00
_cell.angle_gamma   90.00
#
_symmetry.space_group_name_H-M   'P 1'
#
loop_
_entity.id
_entity.type
_entity.pdbx_description
1 polymer ?
#
loop_
_entity_poly.entity_id
_entity_poly.type
_entity_poly.pdbx_seq_one_letter_code
_entity_poly.pdbx_strand_id
1 'polypeptide(L)'
;KHKWVKGLGIIPYLHCPHYDEPERAGFDEFYSGQITDAIAIENQVAIVWDNYEFYVIKSNPVKNAYMFSWSDTGLNKKVLL
;
A
#
# COMPACT_ATOMS: atom_id res chain seq x y z
N LYS A 1 -5.81 -10.87 17.96
CA LYS A 1 -6.75 -9.89 17.35
C LYS A 1 -6.01 -8.57 17.16
N HIS A 2 -5.96 -8.05 15.94
CA HIS A 2 -5.41 -6.73 15.66
C HIS A 2 -6.30 -5.63 16.28
N LYS A 3 -5.70 -4.51 16.65
CA LYS A 3 -6.40 -3.31 17.12
C LYS A 3 -6.06 -2.15 16.21
N TRP A 4 -7.08 -1.40 15.80
CA TRP A 4 -6.88 -0.14 15.09
C TRP A 4 -6.26 0.89 16.01
N VAL A 5 -5.31 1.66 15.47
CA VAL A 5 -4.67 2.78 16.14
C VAL A 5 -4.89 4.04 15.32
N LYS A 6 -5.06 5.19 15.99
CA LYS A 6 -5.13 6.47 15.30
C LYS A 6 -3.71 6.90 14.90
N GLY A 7 -3.48 7.00 13.60
CA GLY A 7 -2.25 7.58 13.05
C GLY A 7 -2.28 9.11 13.03
N LEU A 8 -1.26 9.72 12.43
CA LEU A 8 -1.15 11.18 12.30
C LEU A 8 -2.20 11.79 11.35
N GLY A 9 -2.79 10.98 10.45
CA GLY A 9 -3.81 11.45 9.51
C GLY A 9 -3.27 12.30 8.35
N ILE A 10 -1.98 12.22 8.05
CA ILE A 10 -1.32 13.03 7.00
C ILE A 10 -1.46 12.39 5.61
N ILE A 11 -1.36 11.06 5.53
CA ILE A 11 -1.46 10.29 4.29
C ILE A 11 -2.75 9.44 4.32
N PRO A 12 -3.69 9.60 3.37
CA PRO A 12 -5.04 9.04 3.49
C PRO A 12 -5.16 7.59 2.99
N TYR A 13 -4.17 6.74 3.28
CA TYR A 13 -4.17 5.33 2.88
C TYR A 13 -3.67 4.43 4.02
N LEU A 14 -4.10 3.18 4.01
CA LEU A 14 -3.40 2.13 4.76
C LEU A 14 -2.05 1.87 4.06
N HIS A 15 -0.96 1.73 4.81
CA HIS A 15 0.36 1.52 4.22
C HIS A 15 0.95 0.19 4.69
N CYS A 16 1.49 -0.58 3.74
CA CYS A 16 2.25 -1.79 4.01
C CYS A 16 3.68 -1.64 3.46
N PRO A 17 4.62 -1.10 4.26
CA PRO A 17 6.02 -1.06 3.86
C PRO A 17 6.62 -2.47 3.93
N HIS A 18 7.70 -2.67 3.17
CA HIS A 18 8.40 -3.94 3.05
C HIS A 18 7.51 -5.07 2.55
N TYR A 19 6.60 -4.76 1.63
CA TYR A 19 5.54 -5.66 1.18
C TYR A 19 6.03 -6.99 0.59
N ASP A 20 7.24 -7.00 0.02
CA ASP A 20 7.89 -8.19 -0.53
C ASP A 20 8.61 -9.06 0.52
N GLU A 21 8.53 -8.73 1.80
CA GLU A 21 9.06 -9.57 2.88
C GLU A 21 8.09 -10.71 3.23
N PRO A 22 8.58 -11.93 3.54
CA PRO A 22 7.75 -13.06 3.93
C PRO A 22 6.76 -12.75 5.07
N GLU A 23 7.16 -11.90 6.01
CA GLU A 23 6.38 -11.45 7.16
C GLU A 23 5.19 -10.55 6.77
N ARG A 24 5.11 -10.12 5.50
CA ARG A 24 4.02 -9.31 4.94
C ARG A 24 3.12 -10.09 3.98
N ALA A 25 3.37 -11.37 3.75
CA ALA A 25 2.57 -12.21 2.84
C ALA A 25 1.07 -12.26 3.18
N GLY A 26 0.70 -12.05 4.45
CA GLY A 26 -0.70 -12.00 4.90
C GLY A 26 -1.42 -10.67 4.67
N PHE A 27 -0.77 -9.68 4.04
CA PHE A 27 -1.37 -8.35 3.89
C PHE A 27 -2.60 -8.34 2.97
N ASP A 28 -2.60 -9.10 1.88
CA ASP A 28 -3.73 -9.15 0.95
C ASP A 28 -5.00 -9.69 1.65
N GLU A 29 -4.85 -10.70 2.51
CA GLU A 29 -5.93 -11.24 3.33
C GLU A 29 -6.37 -10.22 4.39
N PHE A 30 -5.43 -9.55 5.06
CA PHE A 30 -5.73 -8.49 6.03
C PHE A 30 -6.51 -7.32 5.40
N TYR A 31 -6.18 -6.95 4.17
CA TYR A 31 -6.83 -5.89 3.42
C TYR A 31 -8.25 -6.26 2.94
N SER A 32 -8.57 -7.55 2.86
CA SER A 32 -9.88 -8.00 2.40
C SER A 32 -11.03 -7.37 3.21
N GLY A 33 -11.96 -6.72 2.52
CA GLY A 33 -13.10 -6.04 3.13
C GLY A 33 -12.78 -4.70 3.83
N GLN A 34 -11.58 -4.16 3.69
CA GLN A 34 -11.28 -2.80 4.14
C GLN A 34 -11.95 -1.75 3.23
N ILE A 35 -12.43 -0.67 3.85
CA ILE A 35 -13.09 0.44 3.14
C ILE A 35 -12.06 1.45 2.60
N THR A 36 -10.94 1.61 3.30
CA THR A 36 -9.89 2.56 2.92
C THR A 36 -8.88 1.88 2.01
N ASP A 37 -8.58 2.53 0.88
CA ASP A 37 -7.53 2.09 -0.05
C ASP A 37 -6.18 1.93 0.66
N ALA A 38 -5.34 1.04 0.13
CA ALA A 38 -4.01 0.81 0.66
C ALA A 38 -2.90 0.98 -0.39
N ILE A 39 -1.74 1.41 0.08
CA ILE A 39 -0.51 1.43 -0.69
C ILE A 39 0.47 0.43 -0.08
N ALA A 40 0.76 -0.62 -0.83
CA ALA A 40 1.77 -1.60 -0.47
C ALA A 40 3.08 -1.28 -1.20
N ILE A 41 4.20 -1.26 -0.48
CA ILE A 41 5.48 -0.74 -0.97
C ILE A 41 6.54 -1.81 -0.74
N GLU A 42 7.10 -2.34 -1.81
CA GLU A 42 8.23 -3.27 -1.72
C GLU A 42 9.50 -2.56 -1.24
N ASN A 43 10.46 -3.34 -0.76
CA ASN A 43 11.80 -2.87 -0.50
C ASN A 43 12.37 -2.11 -1.71
N GLN A 44 13.18 -1.07 -1.44
CA GLN A 44 13.85 -0.25 -2.47
C GLN A 44 12.90 0.60 -3.35
N VAL A 45 11.70 0.87 -2.84
CA VAL A 45 10.70 1.76 -3.45
C VAL A 45 10.23 2.77 -2.40
N ALA A 46 9.91 3.99 -2.83
CA ALA A 46 9.26 4.99 -2.00
C ALA A 46 8.13 5.71 -2.74
N ILE A 47 7.14 6.15 -1.98
CA ILE A 47 6.10 7.07 -2.44
C ILE A 47 6.51 8.48 -2.03
N VAL A 48 6.54 9.39 -2.98
CA VAL A 48 6.71 10.82 -2.72
C VAL A 48 5.37 11.50 -2.84
N TRP A 49 5.03 12.31 -1.85
CA TRP A 49 3.87 13.20 -1.85
C TRP A 49 4.37 14.63 -2.07
N ASP A 50 3.91 15.29 -3.13
CA ASP A 50 4.25 16.68 -3.44
C ASP A 50 3.00 17.42 -3.92
N ASN A 51 2.59 18.46 -3.19
CA ASN A 51 1.45 19.32 -3.55
C ASN A 51 0.21 18.57 -4.06
N TYR A 52 -0.25 17.58 -3.28
CA TYR A 52 -1.42 16.70 -3.53
C TYR A 52 -1.24 15.63 -4.60
N GLU A 53 -0.15 15.66 -5.35
CA GLU A 53 0.22 14.58 -6.26
C GLU A 53 1.10 13.57 -5.52
N PHE A 54 1.09 12.32 -5.99
CA PHE A 54 2.08 11.34 -5.56
C PHE A 54 2.73 10.68 -6.76
N TYR A 55 3.99 10.29 -6.57
CA TYR A 55 4.75 9.53 -7.56
C TYR A 55 5.65 8.50 -6.90
N VAL A 56 6.00 7.47 -7.66
CA VAL A 56 6.85 6.38 -7.20
C VAL A 56 8.30 6.68 -7.60
N ILE A 57 9.22 6.56 -6.64
CA ILE A 57 10.66 6.50 -6.92
C ILE A 57 11.19 5.12 -6.56
N LYS A 58 12.12 4.63 -7.38
CA LYS A 58 12.67 3.28 -7.26
C LYS A 58 14.18 3.34 -7.29
N SER A 59 14.84 2.77 -6.29
CA SER A 59 16.28 2.49 -6.40
C SER A 59 16.53 1.16 -7.13
N ASN A 60 15.51 0.29 -7.21
CA ASN A 60 15.55 -0.94 -7.98
C ASN A 60 14.37 -1.00 -8.99
N PRO A 61 14.62 -1.04 -10.32
CA PRO A 61 13.57 -0.94 -11.33
C PRO A 61 12.61 -2.13 -11.38
N VAL A 62 12.99 -3.30 -10.84
CA VAL A 62 12.10 -4.48 -10.81
C VAL A 62 11.17 -4.50 -9.59
N LYS A 63 11.39 -3.61 -8.61
CA LYS A 63 10.56 -3.49 -7.42
C LYS A 63 9.41 -2.53 -7.65
N ASN A 64 8.31 -2.70 -6.91
CA ASN A 64 7.05 -1.99 -7.16
C ASN A 64 6.40 -1.43 -5.90
N ALA A 65 5.56 -0.42 -6.12
CA ALA A 65 4.48 -0.07 -5.21
C ALA A 65 3.16 -0.43 -5.87
N TYR A 66 2.15 -0.73 -5.06
CA TYR A 66 0.85 -1.18 -5.52
C TYR A 66 -0.26 -0.38 -4.84
N MET A 67 -1.27 -0.01 -5.61
CA MET A 67 -2.56 0.46 -5.11
C MET A 67 -3.49 -0.73 -4.91
N PHE A 68 -4.04 -0.84 -3.72
CA PHE A 68 -5.08 -1.78 -3.34
C PHE A 68 -6.38 -0.97 -3.20
N SER A 69 -7.43 -1.43 -3.86
CA SER A 69 -8.78 -0.91 -3.74
C SER A 69 -9.78 -2.06 -3.69
N TRP A 70 -10.90 -1.86 -3.01
CA TRP A 70 -11.95 -2.87 -2.92
C TRP A 70 -13.16 -2.45 -3.75
N SER A 71 -13.66 -3.34 -4.62
CA SER A 71 -14.90 -3.14 -5.37
C SER A 71 -15.88 -4.27 -5.10
N ASP A 72 -17.08 -4.18 -5.69
CA ASP A 72 -18.11 -5.23 -5.62
C ASP A 72 -17.63 -6.58 -6.18
N THR A 73 -16.57 -6.56 -6.99
CA THR A 73 -15.93 -7.76 -7.57
C THR A 73 -14.73 -8.26 -6.77
N GLY A 74 -14.43 -7.63 -5.62
CA GLY A 74 -13.34 -8.01 -4.72
C GLY A 74 -12.13 -7.08 -4.77
N LEU A 75 -10.96 -7.63 -4.43
CA LEU A 75 -9.69 -6.91 -4.39
C LEU A 75 -9.22 -6.54 -5.81
N ASN A 76 -8.94 -5.25 -6.01
CA ASN A 76 -8.20 -4.75 -7.15
C ASN A 76 -6.79 -4.34 -6.70
N LYS A 77 -5.77 -4.90 -7.35
CA LYS A 77 -4.35 -4.58 -7.12
C LYS A 77 -3.74 -4.06 -8.40
N LYS A 78 -3.24 -2.83 -8.39
CA LYS A 78 -2.63 -2.16 -9.55
C LYS A 78 -1.21 -1.70 -9.22
N VAL A 79 -0.26 -1.94 -10.11
CA VAL A 79 1.09 -1.36 -10.00
C VAL A 79 1.02 0.16 -10.15
N LEU A 80 1.64 0.88 -9.22
CA LEU A 80 1.83 2.33 -9.31
C LEU A 80 3.09 2.61 -10.16
N LEU A 81 2.96 3.55 -11.10
CA LEU A 81 4.02 3.94 -12.03
C LEU A 81 4.83 5.11 -11.46
#